data_AF-A0A256ZG22-F1
#
_entry.id   AF-A0A256ZG22-F1
#
_cell.length_a   1.000
_cell.length_b   1.000
_cell.length_c   1.000
_cell.angle_alpha   90.00
_cell.angle_beta   90.00
_cell.angle_gamma   90.00
#
_symmetry.space_group_name_H-M   'P 1'
#
loop_
_entity.id
_entity.type
_entity.pdbx_description
1 polymer ?
#
loop_
_entity_poly.entity_id
_entity_poly.type
_entity_poly.pdbx_seq_one_letter_code
_entity_poly.pdbx_strand_id
1 'polypeptide(L)' 'MRQVPIKGEVPSAVFVPSGCRFHPRCVVLDEHPELKDKCRKEEPPMVEIEPGRYVACWHVMKT' A
#
# COMPACT_ATOMS: atom_id res chain seq x y z
N MET A 1 0.23 -14.40 15.88
CA MET A 1 0.51 -13.85 14.53
C MET A 1 -0.82 -13.56 13.86
N ARG A 2 -1.07 -12.33 13.39
CA ARG A 2 -2.32 -11.98 12.71
C ARG A 2 -2.20 -12.45 11.26
N GLN A 3 -2.88 -13.54 10.90
CA GLN A 3 -2.89 -14.04 9.53
C GLN A 3 -3.97 -13.29 8.75
N VAL A 4 -3.60 -12.17 8.14
CA VAL A 4 -4.45 -11.54 7.12
C VAL A 4 -4.04 -12.15 5.78
N PRO A 5 -4.89 -13.00 5.15
CA PRO A 5 -4.55 -13.58 3.86
C PRO A 5 -4.41 -12.46 2.82
N ILE A 6 -3.24 -12.38 2.18
CA ILE A 6 -3.01 -11.44 1.08
C ILE A 6 -3.84 -11.92 -0.11
N LYS A 7 -4.76 -11.07 -0.57
CA LYS A 7 -5.61 -11.40 -1.71
C LYS A 7 -4.85 -11.32 -3.05
N GLY A 8 -5.39 -12.01 -4.04
CA GLY A 8 -4.90 -11.97 -5.41
C GLY A 8 -3.49 -12.52 -5.60
N GLU A 9 -3.01 -12.42 -6.84
CA GLU A 9 -1.72 -12.97 -7.28
C GLU A 9 -0.61 -11.91 -7.27
N VAL A 10 0.64 -12.36 -7.27
CA VAL A 10 1.80 -11.48 -7.42
C VAL A 10 1.75 -10.83 -8.81
N PRO A 11 1.79 -9.49 -8.94
CA PRO A 11 1.76 -8.84 -10.25
C PRO A 11 3.01 -9.14 -11.06
N SER A 12 2.88 -9.06 -12.39
CA SER A 12 4.02 -9.19 -13.31
C SER A 12 5.09 -8.13 -13.02
N ALA A 13 6.36 -8.54 -13.03
CA ALA A 13 7.49 -7.61 -12.92
C ALA A 13 7.66 -6.72 -14.17
N VAL A 14 7.09 -7.13 -15.31
CA VAL A 14 7.11 -6.35 -16.55
C VAL A 14 6.05 -5.24 -16.52
N PHE A 15 4.91 -5.50 -15.88
CA PHE A 15 3.79 -4.57 -15.79
C PHE A 15 3.55 -4.21 -14.32
N VAL A 16 4.45 -3.38 -13.78
CA VAL A 16 4.36 -2.90 -12.41
C VAL A 16 3.14 -1.98 -12.27
N PRO A 17 2.26 -2.19 -11.27
CA PRO A 17 1.12 -1.30 -11.02
C PRO A 17 1.59 0.13 -10.73
N SER A 18 0.84 1.11 -11.23
CA SER A 18 1.09 2.54 -10.96
C SER A 18 0.80 2.90 -9.50
N GLY A 19 1.47 3.93 -8.99
CA GLY A 19 1.32 4.37 -7.61
C GLY A 19 1.83 3.33 -6.60
N CYS A 20 1.06 3.06 -5.55
CA CYS A 20 1.38 2.03 -4.57
C CYS A 20 1.33 0.64 -5.22
N ARG A 21 2.48 0.03 -5.49
CA ARG A 21 2.59 -1.29 -6.17
C ARG A 21 1.78 -2.41 -5.50
N PHE A 22 1.48 -2.27 -4.21
CA PHE A 22 0.69 -3.22 -3.45
C PHE A 22 -0.83 -2.99 -3.53
N HIS A 23 -1.29 -1.86 -4.07
CA HIS A 23 -2.72 -1.51 -4.14
C HIS A 23 -3.63 -2.60 -4.76
N PRO A 24 -3.20 -3.44 -5.73
CA PRO A 24 -4.07 -4.50 -6.26
C PRO A 24 -4.37 -5.60 -5.23
N ARG A 25 -3.51 -5.76 -4.22
CA ARG A 25 -3.53 -6.83 -3.21
C ARG A 25 -3.76 -6.33 -1.79
N CYS A 26 -3.88 -5.02 -1.62
CA CYS A 26 -3.94 -4.37 -0.32
C CYS A 26 -5.33 -4.49 0.31
N VAL A 27 -5.44 -5.20 1.43
CA VAL A 27 -6.69 -5.31 2.21
C VAL A 27 -7.07 -3.99 2.89
N VAL A 28 -6.09 -3.18 3.30
CA VAL A 28 -6.33 -1.86 3.89
C VAL A 28 -7.01 -0.94 2.87
N LEU A 29 -6.67 -1.04 1.58
CA LEU A 29 -7.34 -0.24 0.56
C LEU A 29 -8.80 -0.66 0.35
N ASP A 30 -9.14 -1.92 0.58
CA ASP A 30 -10.52 -2.39 0.50
C ASP A 30 -11.38 -1.82 1.63
N GLU A 31 -10.78 -1.72 2.83
CA GLU A 31 -11.42 -1.15 4.03
C GLU A 31 -11.45 0.39 4.00
N HIS A 32 -10.51 1.02 3.28
CA HIS A 32 -10.32 2.46 3.19
C HIS A 32 -10.42 2.97 1.74
N PRO A 33 -11.63 2.96 1.13
CA PRO A 33 -11.83 3.30 -0.28
C PRO A 33 -11.46 4.75 -0.61
N GLU A 34 -11.42 5.64 0.39
CA GLU A 34 -11.01 7.03 0.23
C GLU A 34 -9.50 7.17 -0.07
N LEU A 35 -8.70 6.10 0.10
CA LEU A 35 -7.30 6.05 -0.32
C LEU A 35 -7.12 5.67 -1.81
N LYS A 36 -8.18 5.22 -2.49
CA LYS A 36 -8.12 4.57 -3.81
C LYS A 36 -7.47 5.42 -4.89
N ASP A 37 -7.81 6.70 -4.95
CA ASP A 37 -7.21 7.61 -5.92
C ASP A 37 -5.71 7.74 -5.71
N LYS A 38 -5.29 8.03 -4.49
CA LYS A 38 -3.87 8.24 -4.17
C LYS A 38 -3.06 6.96 -4.32
N CYS A 39 -3.55 5.84 -3.81
CA CYS A 39 -2.91 4.53 -3.94
C CYS A 39 -2.71 4.07 -5.39
N ARG A 40 -3.62 4.43 -6.32
CA ARG A 40 -3.51 4.02 -7.74
C ARG A 40 -2.67 4.97 -8.59
N LYS A 41 -2.56 6.24 -8.19
CA LYS A 41 -1.94 7.31 -8.98
C LYS A 41 -0.55 7.71 -8.47
N GLU A 42 -0.29 7.60 -7.17
CA GLU A 42 0.90 8.16 -6.54
C GLU A 42 1.65 7.12 -5.69
N GLU A 43 2.98 7.09 -5.81
CA GLU A 43 3.84 6.28 -4.94
C GLU A 43 3.91 6.94 -3.55
N PRO A 44 3.63 6.20 -2.45
CA PRO A 44 3.75 6.75 -1.11
C PRO A 44 5.23 7.04 -0.78
N PRO A 45 5.56 8.18 -0.17
CA PRO A 45 6.93 8.46 0.26
C PRO A 45 7.37 7.50 1.37
N MET A 46 8.67 7.30 1.51
CA MET A 46 9.21 6.58 2.67
C MET A 46 9.23 7.52 3.88
N VAL A 47 8.53 7.18 4.95
CA VAL A 47 8.48 7.96 6.19
C VAL A 47 8.91 7.12 7.38
N GLU A 48 9.59 7.74 8.35
CA GLU A 48 9.93 7.10 9.63
C GLU A 48 8.75 7.24 10.60
N ILE A 49 8.29 6.13 11.17
CA ILE A 49 7.13 6.10 12.08
C ILE A 49 7.53 5.81 13.52
N GLU A 50 8.66 5.15 13.71
CA GLU A 50 9.32 4.86 14.98
C GLU A 50 10.84 4.83 14.68
N PRO A 51 11.74 5.06 15.67
CA PRO A 51 13.17 5.07 15.42
C PRO A 51 13.66 3.81 14.70
N GLY A 52 14.21 3.98 13.48
CA GLY A 52 14.68 2.89 12.63
C GLY A 52 13.59 2.13 11.87
N ARG A 53 12.32 2.52 11.98
CA ARG A 53 11.17 1.86 11.32
C ARG A 53 10.55 2.77 10.27
N TYR A 54 10.67 2.36 9.02
CA TYR A 54 10.22 3.11 7.86
C TYR A 54 9.04 2.42 7.17
N VAL A 55 8.10 3.22 6.66
CA VAL A 55 6.91 2.76 5.95
C VAL A 55 6.63 3.64 4.74
N ALA A 56 6.22 3.02 3.64
CA ALA A 56 5.70 3.70 2.46
C ALA A 56 4.21 3.34 2.27
N CYS A 57 3.33 3.97 3.04
CA CYS A 57 1.89 3.70 3.02
C CYS A 57 1.06 4.97 3.24
N TRP A 58 0.13 5.25 2.33
CA TRP A 58 -0.77 6.39 2.43
C TRP A 58 -1.71 6.35 3.64
N HIS A 59 -2.06 5.17 4.14
CA HIS A 59 -2.90 5.03 5.33
C HIS A 59 -2.20 5.56 6.59
N VAL A 60 -0.89 5.33 6.73
CA VAL A 60 -0.11 5.74 7.90
C VAL A 60 0.15 7.25 7.90
N MET A 61 0.25 7.86 6.71
CA MET A 61 0.52 9.29 6.55
C MET A 61 -0.69 10.20 6.82
N LYS A 62 -1.86 9.64 7.09
CA LYS A 62 -3.08 10.40 7.41
C LYS A 62 -3.11 10.90 8.87
N THR A 63 -1.98 10.93 9.57
CA THR A 63 -1.91 11.41 10.95
C THR A 63 -1.92 12.93 11.01
#